data_AF-A0A7I4YXL0-F1
#
_entry.id   AF-A0A7I4YXL0-F1
#
_cell.length_a   1.000
_cell.length_b   1.000
_cell.length_c   1.000
_cell.angle_alpha   90.00
_cell.angle_beta   90.00
_cell.angle_gamma   90.00
#
_symmetry.space_group_name_H-M   'P 1'
#
loop_
_entity.id
_entity.type
_entity.pdbx_description
1 polymer ?
#
loop_
_entity_poly.entity_id
_entity_poly.type
_entity_poly.pdbx_seq_one_letter_code
_entity_poly.pdbx_strand_id
1 'polypeptide(L)'
;MPSRNMVNVLCLPNELLMQILNHSNPRDVRSFGKTCRRFRSFILSNKSKLPKPELKWDIAQLIFGRRITLLRCRRSASTRARKRAHEKMEKWEFTEKQFSTEFTNYFFVMVPEQLYIKCKDFDHNKEALIKKCVGPLRSSVLALEMNICSLSESALGDFFKHLSPFALHLAGRFDRSIICDQVLPLSSLYGLFIGLNHTDMDIRTRVSGLTVRKIVNNWYNRYPDIRKDLQNLPSIPNYDLRTFRIEIPDCDLDYNELFAFLKEIIRVPHCTREFIIIGNVSKTLIHYIYSNLSDLYMVGPAEWVEEGICSVEDVEWSSTLSCCCDNDHGFANHNYVMDQDLARDPAEMCETVQLDLSISVLKSEEELLPRRSLLDFWLRLKSDKINQVKRLPEAVLVATTALRKRRRTKP
;
A
#
# COMPACT_ATOMS: atom_id res chain seq x y z
N MET A 1 -29.71 -30.94 37.94
CA MET A 1 -30.86 -30.43 37.18
C MET A 1 -30.50 -29.05 36.64
N PRO A 2 -30.66 -28.75 35.34
CA PRO A 2 -30.49 -27.38 34.85
C PRO A 2 -31.56 -26.49 35.49
N SER A 3 -31.19 -25.29 35.95
CA SER A 3 -32.12 -24.35 36.57
C SER A 3 -33.26 -24.00 35.59
N ARG A 4 -34.48 -23.74 36.10
CA ARG A 4 -35.67 -23.39 35.29
C ARG A 4 -35.39 -22.29 34.24
N ASN A 5 -34.42 -21.40 34.48
CA ASN A 5 -34.01 -20.34 33.56
C ASN A 5 -33.24 -20.83 32.32
N MET A 6 -32.54 -21.98 32.39
CA MET A 6 -31.77 -22.54 31.25
C MET A 6 -32.66 -23.21 30.19
N VAL A 7 -33.83 -23.71 30.58
CA VAL A 7 -34.77 -24.39 29.67
C VAL A 7 -35.30 -23.41 28.61
N ASN A 8 -35.57 -22.17 28.99
CA ASN A 8 -36.12 -21.15 28.07
C ASN A 8 -35.10 -20.68 27.01
N VAL A 9 -33.81 -20.56 27.35
CA VAL A 9 -32.78 -20.15 26.39
C VAL A 9 -32.53 -21.23 25.33
N LEU A 10 -32.69 -22.51 25.72
CA LEU A 10 -32.63 -23.66 24.80
C LEU A 10 -33.88 -23.81 23.92
N CYS A 11 -34.87 -22.93 24.02
CA CYS A 11 -36.07 -22.90 23.18
C CYS A 11 -36.17 -21.66 22.28
N LEU A 12 -35.19 -20.74 22.32
CA LEU A 12 -35.17 -19.57 21.43
C LEU A 12 -35.16 -20.01 19.95
N PRO A 13 -36.05 -19.47 19.11
CA PRO A 13 -35.99 -19.59 17.66
C PRO A 13 -34.62 -19.17 17.12
N ASN A 14 -34.20 -19.81 16.03
CA ASN A 14 -32.89 -19.60 15.42
C ASN A 14 -32.71 -18.16 14.91
N GLU A 15 -33.79 -17.52 14.48
CA GLU A 15 -33.83 -16.15 13.96
C GLU A 15 -33.53 -15.15 15.07
N LEU A 16 -34.19 -15.29 16.23
CA LEU A 16 -33.93 -14.46 17.41
C LEU A 16 -32.53 -14.70 17.96
N LEU A 17 -32.07 -15.96 17.95
CA LEU A 17 -30.71 -16.29 18.37
C LEU A 17 -29.65 -15.65 17.45
N MET A 18 -29.88 -15.60 16.14
CA MET A 18 -29.00 -14.88 15.21
C MET A 18 -28.97 -13.38 15.52
N GLN A 19 -30.12 -12.75 15.74
CA GLN A 19 -30.19 -11.33 16.07
C GLN A 19 -29.42 -11.00 17.34
N ILE A 20 -29.59 -11.80 18.41
CA ILE A 20 -28.86 -11.61 19.67
C ILE A 20 -27.35 -11.74 19.43
N LEU A 21 -26.90 -12.84 18.81
CA LEU A 21 -25.47 -13.10 18.65
C LEU A 21 -24.78 -12.12 17.69
N ASN A 22 -25.50 -11.53 16.74
CA ASN A 22 -24.97 -10.49 15.85
C ASN A 22 -24.67 -9.17 16.57
N HIS A 23 -25.35 -8.89 17.69
CA HIS A 23 -25.13 -7.70 18.50
C HIS A 23 -24.23 -7.97 19.72
N SER A 24 -23.86 -9.23 19.97
CA SER A 24 -22.96 -9.61 21.05
C SER A 24 -21.49 -9.37 20.69
N ASN A 25 -20.66 -9.17 21.72
CA ASN A 25 -19.21 -9.15 21.51
C ASN A 25 -18.75 -10.47 20.89
N PRO A 26 -17.84 -10.46 19.90
CA PRO A 26 -17.35 -11.69 19.28
C PRO A 26 -16.82 -12.74 20.28
N ARG A 27 -16.21 -12.30 21.39
CA ARG A 27 -15.73 -13.22 22.45
C ARG A 27 -16.88 -13.94 23.15
N ASP A 28 -18.00 -13.24 23.35
CA ASP A 28 -19.20 -13.78 23.99
C ASP A 28 -19.91 -14.77 23.06
N VAL A 29 -19.95 -14.49 21.75
CA VAL A 29 -20.43 -15.45 20.75
C VAL A 29 -19.63 -16.75 20.83
N ARG A 30 -18.29 -16.66 20.89
CA ARG A 30 -17.45 -17.86 21.06
C ARG A 30 -17.72 -18.58 22.39
N SER A 31 -17.85 -17.83 23.48
CA SER A 31 -18.17 -18.39 24.80
C SER A 31 -19.52 -19.10 24.80
N PHE A 32 -20.52 -18.52 24.15
CA PHE A 32 -21.87 -19.06 23.97
C PHE A 32 -21.83 -20.42 23.26
N GLY A 33 -21.02 -20.57 22.22
CA GLY A 33 -20.82 -21.87 21.54
C GLY A 33 -20.22 -22.97 22.42
N LYS A 34 -19.56 -22.62 23.53
CA LYS A 34 -19.00 -23.60 24.47
C LYS A 34 -20.00 -24.10 25.51
N THR A 35 -21.17 -23.47 25.62
CA THR A 35 -22.16 -23.80 26.66
C THR A 35 -22.85 -25.14 26.41
N CYS A 36 -23.27 -25.45 25.18
CA CYS A 36 -23.94 -26.70 24.84
C CYS A 36 -23.77 -27.10 23.35
N ARG A 37 -24.06 -28.36 23.03
CA ARG A 37 -23.94 -28.90 21.65
C ARG A 37 -24.83 -28.18 20.64
N ARG A 38 -26.07 -27.80 21.02
CA ARG A 38 -27.01 -27.08 20.15
C ARG A 38 -26.40 -25.75 19.68
N PHE A 39 -25.91 -24.95 20.62
CA PHE A 39 -25.33 -23.63 20.31
C PHE A 39 -23.99 -23.76 19.59
N ARG A 40 -23.18 -24.77 19.93
CA ARG A 40 -21.97 -25.08 19.15
C ARG A 40 -22.30 -25.37 17.69
N SER A 41 -23.29 -26.23 17.44
CA SER A 41 -23.75 -26.58 16.09
C SER A 41 -24.27 -25.34 15.36
N PHE A 42 -25.13 -24.55 16.04
CA PHE A 42 -25.68 -23.32 15.51
C PHE A 42 -24.61 -22.30 15.07
N ILE A 43 -23.60 -22.06 15.92
CA ILE A 43 -22.49 -21.15 15.59
C ILE A 43 -21.67 -21.68 14.42
N LEU A 44 -21.35 -22.97 14.40
CA LEU A 44 -20.57 -23.56 13.32
C LEU A 44 -21.31 -23.48 11.98
N SER A 45 -22.63 -23.69 11.97
CA SER A 45 -23.47 -23.57 10.78
C SER A 45 -23.66 -22.12 10.31
N ASN A 46 -23.61 -21.14 11.21
CA ASN A 46 -23.84 -19.72 10.90
C ASN A 46 -22.57 -18.86 10.98
N LYS A 47 -21.39 -19.49 11.00
CA LYS A 47 -20.09 -18.84 11.24
C LYS A 47 -19.77 -17.68 10.28
N SER A 48 -20.29 -17.68 9.06
CA SER A 48 -20.11 -16.58 8.11
C SER A 48 -20.92 -15.33 8.46
N LYS A 49 -22.01 -15.48 9.21
CA LYS A 49 -22.94 -14.39 9.55
C LYS A 49 -22.67 -13.79 10.93
N LEU A 50 -21.89 -14.47 11.77
CA LEU A 50 -21.63 -14.10 13.15
C LEU A 50 -20.32 -13.29 13.30
N PRO A 51 -20.26 -12.37 14.28
CA PRO A 51 -19.07 -11.55 14.50
C PRO A 51 -17.90 -12.40 15.04
N LYS A 52 -16.72 -12.28 14.41
CA LYS A 52 -15.53 -13.10 14.71
C LYS A 52 -14.56 -12.36 15.65
N PRO A 53 -14.02 -13.02 16.70
CA PRO A 53 -12.97 -12.42 17.51
C PRO A 53 -11.75 -11.99 16.70
N GLU A 54 -11.34 -10.75 16.90
CA GLU A 54 -10.18 -10.17 16.24
C GLU A 54 -8.88 -10.46 17.00
N LEU A 55 -7.86 -10.87 16.25
CA LEU A 55 -6.48 -10.97 16.69
C LEU A 55 -5.76 -9.69 16.26
N LYS A 56 -5.73 -8.70 17.16
CA LYS A 56 -5.01 -7.43 16.97
C LYS A 56 -3.51 -7.66 17.15
N TRP A 57 -2.80 -7.86 16.06
CA TRP A 57 -1.35 -8.10 16.05
C TRP A 57 -0.61 -6.88 15.52
N ASP A 58 0.63 -6.66 15.92
CA ASP A 58 1.40 -5.56 15.35
C ASP A 58 1.76 -5.89 13.89
N ILE A 59 2.33 -7.08 13.67
CA ILE A 59 2.78 -7.52 12.36
C ILE A 59 2.40 -8.99 12.16
N ALA A 60 1.78 -9.29 11.03
CA ALA A 60 1.51 -10.64 10.55
C ALA A 60 2.16 -10.88 9.19
N GLN A 61 2.72 -12.06 8.97
CA GLN A 61 3.24 -12.47 7.67
C GLN A 61 2.64 -13.79 7.23
N LEU A 62 2.11 -13.83 6.01
CA LEU A 62 1.56 -15.00 5.35
C LEU A 62 2.43 -15.35 4.14
N ILE A 63 3.17 -16.46 4.23
CA ILE A 63 4.04 -16.92 3.16
C ILE A 63 3.45 -18.20 2.57
N PHE A 64 3.04 -18.14 1.30
CA PHE A 64 2.47 -19.24 0.54
C PHE A 64 3.56 -19.93 -0.28
N GLY A 65 4.08 -21.04 0.24
CA GLY A 65 4.98 -21.96 -0.48
C GLY A 65 4.39 -23.36 -0.55
N ARG A 66 5.24 -24.40 -0.43
CA ARG A 66 4.76 -25.79 -0.24
C ARG A 66 3.88 -25.95 1.00
N ARG A 67 4.12 -25.11 2.01
CA ARG A 67 3.31 -24.94 3.22
C ARG A 67 2.97 -23.45 3.35
N ILE A 68 1.87 -23.17 4.04
CA ILE A 68 1.50 -21.82 4.46
C ILE A 68 2.21 -21.54 5.77
N THR A 69 3.11 -20.57 5.78
CA THR A 69 3.78 -20.12 7.01
C THR A 69 3.10 -18.85 7.50
N LEU A 70 2.65 -18.89 8.75
CA LEU A 70 2.15 -17.72 9.47
C LEU A 70 3.21 -17.29 10.50
N LEU A 71 3.66 -16.04 10.39
CA LEU A 71 4.56 -15.44 11.37
C LEU A 71 3.85 -14.29 12.07
N ARG A 72 4.02 -14.22 13.39
CA ARG A 72 3.65 -13.06 14.18
C ARG A 72 4.90 -12.41 14.75
N CYS A 73 5.03 -11.11 14.54
CA CYS A 73 6.09 -10.30 15.15
C CYS A 73 5.47 -9.25 16.05
N ARG A 74 6.04 -9.10 17.25
CA ARG A 74 5.69 -8.01 18.17
C ARG A 74 6.69 -6.88 17.97
N ARG A 75 6.23 -5.62 17.95
CA ARG A 75 7.14 -4.47 17.93
C ARG A 75 7.92 -4.46 19.24
N SER A 76 9.23 -4.70 19.18
CA SER A 76 10.10 -4.43 20.33
C SER A 76 10.36 -2.92 20.42
N ALA A 77 10.19 -2.33 21.60
CA ALA A 77 10.36 -0.89 21.85
C ALA A 77 11.77 -0.32 21.59
N SER A 78 12.78 -1.13 21.24
CA SER A 78 14.14 -0.65 20.96
C SER A 78 14.57 -0.87 19.50
N THR A 79 15.00 0.22 18.85
CA THR A 79 15.49 0.28 17.47
C THR A 79 16.78 -0.52 17.25
N ARG A 80 17.63 -0.67 18.28
CA ARG A 80 18.87 -1.48 18.21
C ARG A 80 18.63 -3.00 18.25
N ALA A 81 17.42 -3.46 18.62
CA ALA A 81 17.10 -4.87 18.71
C ALA A 81 16.44 -5.46 17.46
N ARG A 82 16.19 -4.69 16.38
CA ARG A 82 15.48 -5.20 15.19
C ARG A 82 16.15 -6.43 14.55
N LYS A 83 17.48 -6.51 14.54
CA LYS A 83 18.21 -7.71 14.07
C LYS A 83 17.96 -8.94 14.96
N ARG A 84 17.75 -8.76 16.27
CA ARG A 84 17.45 -9.83 17.24
C ARG A 84 15.95 -10.08 17.43
N ALA A 85 15.07 -9.16 17.02
CA ALA A 85 13.61 -9.31 17.11
C ALA A 85 13.09 -10.45 16.20
N HIS A 86 13.81 -10.74 15.11
CA HIS A 86 13.55 -11.90 14.26
C HIS A 86 13.69 -13.25 15.00
N GLU A 87 14.46 -13.31 16.08
CA GLU A 87 14.62 -14.52 16.91
C GLU A 87 13.41 -14.78 17.83
N LYS A 88 12.47 -13.82 17.95
CA LYS A 88 11.25 -13.93 18.78
C LYS A 88 9.95 -13.97 17.97
N MET A 89 10.00 -14.40 16.71
CA MET A 89 8.79 -14.56 15.91
C MET A 89 8.06 -15.85 16.29
N GLU A 90 6.78 -15.74 16.66
CA GLU A 90 5.93 -16.91 16.80
C GLU A 90 5.64 -17.43 15.37
N LYS A 91 6.03 -18.67 15.08
CA LYS A 91 5.94 -19.29 13.75
C LYS A 91 5.03 -20.49 13.77
N TRP A 92 4.12 -20.55 12.80
CA TRP A 92 3.28 -21.71 12.54
C TRP A 92 3.36 -22.11 11.07
N GLU A 93 3.32 -23.41 10.78
CA GLU A 93 3.33 -23.95 9.43
C GLU A 93 2.18 -24.91 9.20
N PHE A 94 1.44 -24.69 8.13
CA PHE A 94 0.24 -25.43 7.80
C PHE A 94 0.33 -25.98 6.39
N THR A 95 -0.27 -27.14 6.13
CA THR A 95 -0.75 -27.44 4.77
C THR A 95 -1.92 -26.51 4.45
N GLU A 96 -2.26 -26.33 3.18
CA GLU A 96 -3.42 -25.51 2.78
C GLU A 96 -4.72 -26.01 3.43
N LYS A 97 -4.92 -27.33 3.42
CA LYS A 97 -6.07 -27.97 4.09
C LYS A 97 -6.09 -27.64 5.57
N GLN A 98 -4.97 -27.82 6.29
CA GLN A 98 -4.88 -27.49 7.71
C GLN A 98 -5.10 -26.01 7.98
N PHE A 99 -4.57 -25.10 7.16
CA PHE A 99 -4.81 -23.68 7.35
C PHE A 99 -6.30 -23.34 7.21
N SER A 100 -6.94 -23.88 6.17
CA SER A 100 -8.36 -23.73 5.93
C SER A 100 -9.20 -24.35 7.04
N THR A 101 -8.90 -25.57 7.50
CA THR A 101 -9.75 -26.33 8.43
C THR A 101 -9.36 -26.21 9.90
N GLU A 102 -8.18 -25.75 10.25
CA GLU A 102 -7.74 -25.62 11.64
C GLU A 102 -7.72 -24.15 12.01
N PHE A 103 -6.94 -23.33 11.31
CA PHE A 103 -6.81 -21.90 11.63
C PHE A 103 -8.15 -21.16 11.46
N THR A 104 -8.79 -21.26 10.30
CA THR A 104 -10.06 -20.54 10.09
C THR A 104 -11.18 -21.10 10.98
N ASN A 105 -11.11 -22.35 11.42
CA ASN A 105 -12.10 -22.99 12.28
C ASN A 105 -12.06 -22.55 13.74
N TYR A 106 -11.00 -21.90 14.18
CA TYR A 106 -10.96 -21.28 15.51
C TYR A 106 -11.82 -20.01 15.64
N PHE A 107 -12.53 -19.61 14.56
CA PHE A 107 -13.42 -18.46 14.52
C PHE A 107 -12.70 -17.11 14.71
N PHE A 108 -11.39 -17.06 14.55
CA PHE A 108 -10.61 -15.82 14.62
C PHE A 108 -10.43 -15.19 13.25
N VAL A 109 -10.29 -13.87 13.24
CA VAL A 109 -9.73 -13.11 12.13
C VAL A 109 -8.53 -12.30 12.62
N MET A 110 -7.49 -12.23 11.81
CA MET A 110 -6.32 -11.40 12.06
C MET A 110 -6.61 -9.99 11.56
N VAL A 111 -6.33 -9.00 12.40
CA VAL A 111 -6.40 -7.58 12.03
C VAL A 111 -5.09 -6.93 12.45
N PRO A 112 -4.00 -7.22 11.73
CA PRO A 112 -2.69 -6.69 12.09
C PRO A 112 -2.56 -5.20 11.70
N GLU A 113 -1.68 -4.45 12.37
CA GLU A 113 -1.28 -3.11 11.90
C GLU A 113 -0.47 -3.18 10.60
N GLN A 114 0.26 -4.28 10.39
CA GLN A 114 1.00 -4.55 9.17
C GLN A 114 0.78 -6.01 8.74
N LEU A 115 0.22 -6.21 7.55
CA LEU A 115 0.08 -7.51 6.93
C LEU A 115 1.05 -7.61 5.76
N TYR A 116 1.92 -8.62 5.82
CA TYR A 116 2.76 -9.00 4.69
C TYR A 116 2.29 -10.32 4.11
N ILE A 117 2.17 -10.38 2.79
CA ILE A 117 1.76 -11.55 2.03
C ILE A 117 2.83 -11.80 0.98
N LYS A 118 3.35 -13.03 0.94
CA LYS A 118 4.31 -13.46 -0.08
C LYS A 118 3.83 -14.72 -0.74
N CYS A 119 3.74 -14.72 -2.06
CA CYS A 119 3.38 -15.89 -2.85
C CYS A 119 4.11 -15.89 -4.20
N LYS A 120 4.29 -17.07 -4.81
CA LYS A 120 4.78 -17.13 -6.19
C LYS A 120 3.72 -16.62 -7.17
N ASP A 121 2.51 -17.13 -7.02
CA ASP A 121 1.35 -16.80 -7.87
C ASP A 121 0.17 -16.47 -6.98
N PHE A 122 -0.41 -15.29 -7.17
CA PHE A 122 -1.60 -14.84 -6.45
C PHE A 122 -2.86 -15.22 -7.24
N ASP A 123 -3.60 -16.20 -6.73
CA ASP A 123 -4.75 -16.84 -7.38
C ASP A 123 -6.01 -16.80 -6.48
N HIS A 124 -7.14 -17.25 -7.03
CA HIS A 124 -8.43 -17.29 -6.32
C HIS A 124 -8.38 -18.12 -5.02
N ASN A 125 -7.56 -19.17 -4.96
CA ASN A 125 -7.46 -19.98 -3.76
C ASN A 125 -6.82 -19.21 -2.61
N LYS A 126 -5.71 -18.50 -2.86
CA LYS A 126 -5.03 -17.68 -1.84
C LYS A 126 -5.87 -16.49 -1.44
N GLU A 127 -6.46 -15.81 -2.41
CA GLU A 127 -7.42 -14.72 -2.21
C GLU A 127 -8.55 -15.14 -1.25
N ALA A 128 -9.22 -16.25 -1.53
CA ALA A 128 -10.31 -16.77 -0.71
C ALA A 128 -9.85 -17.18 0.70
N LEU A 129 -8.65 -17.74 0.84
CA LEU A 129 -8.07 -18.09 2.15
C LEU A 129 -7.79 -16.84 2.99
N ILE A 130 -7.22 -15.81 2.39
CA ILE A 130 -6.93 -14.54 3.07
C ILE A 130 -8.22 -13.86 3.50
N LYS A 131 -9.23 -13.75 2.61
CA LYS A 131 -10.53 -13.16 2.96
C LYS A 131 -11.23 -13.87 4.12
N LYS A 132 -10.99 -15.18 4.30
CA LYS A 132 -11.54 -15.95 5.43
C LYS A 132 -10.90 -15.63 6.77
N CYS A 133 -9.61 -15.29 6.78
CA CYS A 133 -8.80 -15.22 7.99
C CYS A 133 -8.27 -13.82 8.33
N VAL A 134 -8.42 -12.84 7.44
CA VAL A 134 -8.00 -11.45 7.63
C VAL A 134 -9.22 -10.54 7.61
N GLY A 135 -9.35 -9.69 8.62
CA GLY A 135 -10.38 -8.66 8.70
C GLY A 135 -9.97 -7.34 8.02
N PRO A 136 -10.81 -6.30 8.09
CA PRO A 136 -10.52 -5.00 7.48
C PRO A 136 -9.24 -4.34 8.04
N LEU A 137 -8.43 -3.75 7.16
CA LEU A 137 -7.11 -3.16 7.40
C LEU A 137 -7.14 -1.61 7.35
N ARG A 138 -8.22 -1.01 7.85
CA ARG A 138 -8.60 0.42 7.67
C ARG A 138 -7.62 1.47 8.24
N SER A 139 -6.58 1.05 8.95
CA SER A 139 -5.48 1.92 9.41
C SER A 139 -4.13 1.18 9.37
N SER A 140 -4.07 0.13 8.55
CA SER A 140 -2.98 -0.82 8.51
C SER A 140 -2.31 -0.84 7.13
N VAL A 141 -1.07 -1.30 7.11
CA VAL A 141 -0.31 -1.48 5.87
C VAL A 141 -0.53 -2.89 5.36
N LEU A 142 -0.88 -3.02 4.08
CA LEU A 142 -0.84 -4.28 3.34
C LEU A 142 0.35 -4.27 2.39
N ALA A 143 1.19 -5.28 2.48
CA ALA A 143 2.27 -5.52 1.54
C ALA A 143 2.09 -6.89 0.88
N LEU A 144 1.91 -6.90 -0.44
CA LEU A 144 1.73 -8.09 -1.27
C LEU A 144 2.94 -8.24 -2.21
N GLU A 145 3.73 -9.27 -1.98
CA GLU A 145 4.83 -9.69 -2.85
C GLU A 145 4.42 -10.91 -3.68
N MET A 146 4.41 -10.75 -5.01
CA MET A 146 4.01 -11.78 -5.95
C MET A 146 4.84 -11.78 -7.24
N ASN A 147 5.08 -12.96 -7.81
CA ASN A 147 5.77 -13.08 -9.11
C ASN A 147 4.78 -13.17 -10.28
N ILE A 148 3.59 -13.70 -10.03
CA ILE A 148 2.49 -13.82 -10.99
C ILE A 148 1.22 -13.40 -10.26
N CYS A 149 0.33 -12.69 -10.94
CA CYS A 149 -1.04 -12.48 -10.51
C CYS A 149 -1.96 -13.18 -11.51
N SER A 150 -2.59 -14.26 -11.08
CA SER A 150 -3.55 -15.01 -11.90
C SER A 150 -4.99 -14.56 -11.67
N LEU A 151 -5.21 -13.58 -10.78
CA LEU A 151 -6.50 -12.92 -10.62
C LEU A 151 -6.78 -11.99 -11.81
N SER A 152 -8.06 -11.84 -12.15
CA SER A 152 -8.51 -10.74 -13.00
C SER A 152 -8.42 -9.40 -12.25
N GLU A 153 -8.42 -8.28 -13.00
CA GLU A 153 -8.46 -6.93 -12.44
C GLU A 153 -9.63 -6.76 -11.45
N SER A 154 -10.83 -7.19 -11.83
CA SER A 154 -12.02 -7.14 -10.96
C SER A 154 -11.84 -7.95 -9.68
N ALA A 155 -11.29 -9.18 -9.75
CA ALA A 155 -11.11 -10.01 -8.57
C ALA A 155 -10.03 -9.44 -7.63
N LEU A 156 -8.97 -8.86 -8.20
CA LEU A 156 -7.92 -8.19 -7.43
C LEU A 156 -8.43 -6.90 -6.77
N GLY A 157 -9.25 -6.12 -7.49
CA GLY A 157 -9.96 -4.96 -6.95
C GLY A 157 -10.88 -5.32 -5.81
N ASP A 158 -11.69 -6.36 -5.96
CA ASP A 158 -12.56 -6.88 -4.90
C ASP A 158 -11.77 -7.39 -3.68
N PHE A 159 -10.59 -7.96 -3.91
CA PHE A 159 -9.69 -8.36 -2.83
C PHE A 159 -9.19 -7.17 -2.03
N PHE A 160 -8.65 -6.15 -2.70
CA PHE A 160 -8.16 -4.97 -2.02
C PHE A 160 -9.29 -4.15 -1.39
N LYS A 161 -10.47 -4.09 -2.00
CA LYS A 161 -11.67 -3.48 -1.41
C LYS A 161 -12.11 -4.20 -0.14
N HIS A 162 -12.15 -5.54 -0.15
CA HIS A 162 -12.47 -6.34 1.03
C HIS A 162 -11.54 -6.04 2.22
N LEU A 163 -10.24 -5.92 1.95
CA LEU A 163 -9.27 -5.60 2.98
C LEU A 163 -9.27 -4.11 3.35
N SER A 164 -9.59 -3.20 2.41
CA SER A 164 -9.55 -1.75 2.60
C SER A 164 -8.28 -1.26 3.32
N PRO A 165 -7.07 -1.60 2.83
CA PRO A 165 -5.83 -1.20 3.48
C PRO A 165 -5.65 0.31 3.44
N PHE A 166 -4.94 0.81 4.45
CA PHE A 166 -4.60 2.23 4.58
C PHE A 166 -3.36 2.59 3.77
N ALA A 167 -2.40 1.68 3.66
CA ALA A 167 -1.29 1.77 2.72
C ALA A 167 -1.11 0.45 2.00
N LEU A 168 -0.83 0.50 0.70
CA LEU A 168 -0.67 -0.67 -0.15
C LEU A 168 0.73 -0.71 -0.75
N HIS A 169 1.45 -1.80 -0.52
CA HIS A 169 2.73 -2.07 -1.15
C HIS A 169 2.56 -3.28 -2.08
N LEU A 170 2.72 -3.07 -3.38
CA LEU A 170 2.75 -4.13 -4.38
C LEU A 170 4.20 -4.33 -4.81
N ALA A 171 4.69 -5.56 -4.66
CA ALA A 171 6.07 -5.89 -4.98
C ALA A 171 6.19 -7.23 -5.72
N GLY A 172 7.35 -7.44 -6.35
CA GLY A 172 7.71 -8.67 -7.03
C GLY A 172 7.67 -8.55 -8.56
N ARG A 173 7.65 -9.69 -9.24
CA ARG A 173 7.84 -9.79 -10.71
C ARG A 173 6.54 -9.90 -11.53
N PHE A 174 5.40 -9.57 -10.95
CA PHE A 174 4.12 -9.68 -11.66
C PHE A 174 4.01 -8.65 -12.80
N ASP A 175 3.12 -8.92 -13.75
CA ASP A 175 2.78 -7.96 -14.79
C ASP A 175 2.05 -6.76 -14.18
N ARG A 176 2.71 -5.60 -14.21
CA ARG A 176 2.22 -4.35 -13.62
C ARG A 176 1.08 -3.73 -14.41
N SER A 177 0.82 -4.19 -15.65
CA SER A 177 -0.31 -3.73 -16.46
C SER A 177 -1.68 -3.97 -15.80
N ILE A 178 -1.76 -4.95 -14.90
CA ILE A 178 -2.96 -5.25 -14.10
C ILE A 178 -3.34 -4.10 -13.14
N ILE A 179 -2.42 -3.18 -12.85
CA ILE A 179 -2.71 -2.03 -11.98
C ILE A 179 -3.49 -1.02 -12.80
N CYS A 180 -4.79 -0.96 -12.53
CA CYS A 180 -5.73 -0.04 -13.18
C CYS A 180 -6.69 0.54 -12.15
N ASP A 181 -7.63 1.35 -12.65
CA ASP A 181 -8.53 2.10 -11.79
C ASP A 181 -9.49 1.20 -10.99
N GLN A 182 -9.81 0.03 -11.54
CA GLN A 182 -10.67 -0.97 -10.91
C GLN A 182 -9.96 -1.74 -9.78
N VAL A 183 -8.63 -1.78 -9.81
CA VAL A 183 -7.83 -2.57 -8.87
C VAL A 183 -7.54 -1.82 -7.57
N LEU A 184 -7.28 -0.51 -7.63
CA LEU A 184 -6.87 0.23 -6.45
C LEU A 184 -8.10 0.69 -5.63
N PRO A 185 -8.27 0.25 -4.36
CA PRO A 185 -9.40 0.63 -3.51
C PRO A 185 -9.18 2.02 -2.90
N LEU A 186 -9.17 3.06 -3.73
CA LEU A 186 -8.60 4.35 -3.35
C LEU A 186 -9.37 5.07 -2.25
N SER A 187 -10.61 4.72 -1.96
CA SER A 187 -11.37 5.42 -0.91
C SER A 187 -10.72 5.31 0.48
N SER A 188 -9.94 4.27 0.77
CA SER A 188 -9.23 4.09 2.04
C SER A 188 -7.71 4.31 2.00
N LEU A 189 -7.11 4.55 0.83
CA LEU A 189 -5.64 4.53 0.66
C LEU A 189 -4.97 5.89 0.92
N TYR A 190 -3.81 5.85 1.60
CA TYR A 190 -2.93 6.98 1.89
C TYR A 190 -1.54 6.85 1.28
N GLY A 191 -1.09 5.62 1.16
CA GLY A 191 0.24 5.30 0.67
C GLY A 191 0.13 4.21 -0.39
N LEU A 192 0.78 4.42 -1.52
CA LEU A 192 0.96 3.43 -2.56
C LEU A 192 2.44 3.26 -2.85
N PHE A 193 2.92 2.03 -2.80
CA PHE A 193 4.26 1.66 -3.24
C PHE A 193 4.13 0.55 -4.29
N ILE A 194 4.71 0.75 -5.47
CA ILE A 194 4.74 -0.26 -6.53
C ILE A 194 6.19 -0.47 -6.95
N GLY A 195 6.82 -1.52 -6.44
CA GLY A 195 8.26 -1.69 -6.59
C GLY A 195 8.73 -3.14 -6.69
N LEU A 196 10.03 -3.33 -6.48
CA LEU A 196 10.69 -4.63 -6.44
C LEU A 196 11.28 -4.86 -5.04
N ASN A 197 11.39 -6.13 -4.64
CA ASN A 197 12.22 -6.52 -3.51
C ASN A 197 13.63 -6.89 -4.00
N HIS A 198 14.64 -6.73 -3.14
CA HIS A 198 16.08 -6.56 -3.43
C HIS A 198 16.78 -7.59 -4.36
N THR A 199 16.15 -8.69 -4.77
CA THR A 199 16.85 -9.81 -5.42
C THR A 199 16.70 -9.91 -6.93
N ASP A 200 15.80 -9.15 -7.56
CA ASP A 200 15.31 -9.47 -8.91
C ASP A 200 15.46 -8.33 -9.92
N MET A 201 16.72 -7.98 -10.14
CA MET A 201 17.14 -6.83 -10.94
C MET A 201 17.15 -7.06 -12.45
N ASP A 202 17.18 -8.30 -12.94
CA ASP A 202 17.52 -8.58 -14.35
C ASP A 202 16.34 -9.07 -15.20
N ILE A 203 15.15 -9.23 -14.62
CA ILE A 203 13.94 -9.73 -15.29
C ILE A 203 12.77 -8.80 -14.90
N ARG A 204 12.71 -7.60 -15.48
CA ARG A 204 11.77 -6.54 -15.08
C ARG A 204 10.77 -6.19 -16.18
N THR A 205 9.50 -6.07 -15.81
CA THR A 205 8.55 -5.15 -16.44
C THR A 205 8.59 -3.85 -15.64
N ARG A 206 9.03 -2.75 -16.25
CA ARG A 206 8.97 -1.41 -15.61
C ARG A 206 7.50 -0.98 -15.53
N VAL A 207 7.15 -0.12 -14.57
CA VAL A 207 5.83 0.55 -14.61
C VAL A 207 5.86 1.50 -15.80
N SER A 208 4.93 1.39 -16.75
CA SER A 208 4.84 2.34 -17.87
C SER A 208 4.23 3.65 -17.43
N GLY A 209 4.55 4.76 -18.11
CA GLY A 209 3.94 6.05 -17.85
C GLY A 209 2.41 6.04 -18.02
N LEU A 210 1.87 5.27 -18.97
CA LEU A 210 0.42 5.00 -19.05
C LEU A 210 -0.15 4.46 -17.72
N THR A 211 0.56 3.53 -17.08
CA THR A 211 0.13 2.95 -15.78
C THR A 211 0.23 3.99 -14.67
N VAL A 212 1.31 4.79 -14.64
CA VAL A 212 1.45 5.90 -13.69
C VAL A 212 0.30 6.89 -13.85
N ARG A 213 0.00 7.29 -15.09
CA ARG A 213 -1.10 8.20 -15.40
C ARG A 213 -2.45 7.65 -14.95
N LYS A 214 -2.73 6.36 -15.14
CA LYS A 214 -3.95 5.72 -14.61
C LYS A 214 -4.01 5.80 -13.08
N ILE A 215 -2.94 5.41 -12.39
CA ILE A 215 -2.84 5.48 -10.93
C ILE A 215 -3.13 6.89 -10.44
N VAL A 216 -2.50 7.88 -11.07
CA VAL A 216 -2.64 9.30 -10.77
C VAL A 216 -4.03 9.83 -11.09
N ASN A 217 -4.63 9.46 -12.23
CA ASN A 217 -5.98 9.89 -12.59
C ASN A 217 -7.05 9.31 -11.69
N ASN A 218 -6.91 8.05 -11.32
CA ASN A 218 -7.80 7.45 -10.33
C ASN A 218 -7.65 8.16 -8.98
N TRP A 219 -6.43 8.54 -8.63
CA TRP A 219 -6.14 9.34 -7.43
C TRP A 219 -6.83 10.69 -7.44
N TYR A 220 -6.72 11.42 -8.55
CA TYR A 220 -7.41 12.69 -8.79
C TYR A 220 -8.94 12.55 -8.71
N ASN A 221 -9.51 11.52 -9.34
CA ASN A 221 -10.96 11.25 -9.37
C ASN A 221 -11.53 10.76 -8.04
N ARG A 222 -10.73 10.70 -6.96
CA ARG A 222 -11.20 10.45 -5.60
C ARG A 222 -12.02 11.61 -5.03
N TYR A 223 -11.78 12.83 -5.49
CA TYR A 223 -12.29 14.05 -4.88
C TYR A 223 -13.54 14.73 -5.52
N PRO A 224 -14.17 14.27 -6.61
CA PRO A 224 -15.18 15.08 -7.29
C PRO A 224 -16.49 15.25 -6.50
N ASP A 225 -16.71 14.49 -5.41
CA ASP A 225 -17.87 14.67 -4.54
C ASP A 225 -17.60 14.06 -3.14
N ILE A 226 -16.61 14.61 -2.42
CA ILE A 226 -16.16 14.18 -1.07
C ILE A 226 -17.31 13.82 -0.11
N ARG A 227 -18.51 14.42 -0.26
CA ARG A 227 -19.66 14.19 0.62
C ARG A 227 -20.52 12.96 0.31
N LYS A 228 -20.50 12.40 -0.91
CA LYS A 228 -21.36 11.24 -1.26
C LYS A 228 -20.68 9.90 -0.95
N ASP A 229 -19.38 9.78 -1.24
CA ASP A 229 -18.64 8.53 -1.03
C ASP A 229 -18.12 8.36 0.40
N LEU A 230 -17.91 9.46 1.15
CA LEU A 230 -17.60 9.41 2.58
C LEU A 230 -18.75 8.87 3.44
N GLN A 231 -20.02 8.97 3.00
CA GLN A 231 -21.16 8.49 3.80
C GLN A 231 -21.12 6.98 4.06
N ASN A 232 -20.45 6.22 3.18
CA ASN A 232 -20.34 4.76 3.30
C ASN A 232 -19.00 4.31 3.91
N LEU A 233 -18.08 5.24 4.18
CA LEU A 233 -16.79 4.93 4.78
C LEU A 233 -16.77 5.43 6.23
N PRO A 234 -16.42 4.57 7.19
CA PRO A 234 -16.27 5.02 8.57
C PRO A 234 -15.22 6.14 8.62
N SER A 235 -15.53 7.23 9.32
CA SER A 235 -14.64 8.38 9.46
C SER A 235 -13.24 7.93 9.91
N ILE A 236 -12.24 8.19 9.07
CA ILE A 236 -10.84 7.97 9.44
C ILE A 236 -10.37 9.24 10.17
N PRO A 237 -9.87 9.15 11.41
CA PRO A 237 -9.41 10.33 12.14
C PRO A 237 -8.24 11.01 11.44
N ASN A 238 -8.29 12.35 11.38
CA ASN A 238 -7.25 13.20 10.78
C ASN A 238 -6.93 12.82 9.34
N TYR A 239 -7.96 12.43 8.58
CA TYR A 239 -7.83 12.02 7.21
C TYR A 239 -7.28 13.21 6.36
N ASP A 240 -7.90 14.38 6.44
CA ASP A 240 -7.51 15.55 5.63
C ASP A 240 -6.14 16.14 6.02
N LEU A 241 -5.61 15.80 7.20
CA LEU A 241 -4.32 16.31 7.71
C LEU A 241 -3.11 15.46 7.28
N ARG A 242 -3.31 14.39 6.53
CA ARG A 242 -2.25 13.43 6.23
C ARG A 242 -1.62 13.68 4.86
N THR A 243 -0.31 13.46 4.80
CA THR A 243 0.43 13.44 3.54
C THR A 243 0.18 12.14 2.79
N PHE A 244 -0.38 12.26 1.60
CA PHE A 244 -0.57 11.18 0.67
C PHE A 244 0.70 10.92 -0.11
N ARG A 245 1.03 9.64 -0.33
CA ARG A 245 2.33 9.28 -0.88
C ARG A 245 2.25 8.18 -1.91
N ILE A 246 2.78 8.45 -3.11
CA ILE A 246 2.95 7.47 -4.18
C ILE A 246 4.44 7.28 -4.43
N GLU A 247 4.89 6.02 -4.45
CA GLU A 247 6.29 5.66 -4.68
C GLU A 247 6.40 4.58 -5.76
N ILE A 248 7.08 4.93 -6.85
CA ILE A 248 7.31 4.08 -8.01
C ILE A 248 8.83 4.05 -8.28
N PRO A 249 9.59 3.16 -7.62
CA PRO A 249 11.06 3.07 -7.73
C PRO A 249 11.60 2.72 -9.12
N ASP A 250 10.79 2.14 -10.01
CA ASP A 250 11.24 1.74 -11.34
C ASP A 250 10.15 1.97 -12.38
N CYS A 251 10.28 3.11 -13.08
CA CYS A 251 9.33 3.56 -14.08
C CYS A 251 10.02 3.74 -15.44
N ASP A 252 9.32 3.35 -16.49
CA ASP A 252 9.60 3.77 -17.85
C ASP A 252 8.66 4.92 -18.16
N LEU A 253 9.19 6.13 -18.14
CA LEU A 253 8.42 7.36 -18.25
C LEU A 253 9.07 8.23 -19.30
N ASP A 254 8.27 8.75 -20.23
CA ASP A 254 8.68 9.80 -21.15
C ASP A 254 8.13 11.19 -20.76
N TYR A 255 8.57 12.21 -21.48
CA TYR A 255 8.17 13.60 -21.21
C TYR A 255 6.67 13.84 -21.40
N ASN A 256 6.07 13.26 -22.44
CA ASN A 256 4.67 13.47 -22.76
C ASN A 256 3.76 12.77 -21.75
N GLU A 257 4.13 11.56 -21.32
CA GLU A 257 3.45 10.81 -20.28
C GLU A 257 3.50 11.55 -18.94
N LEU A 258 4.69 12.07 -18.57
CA LEU A 258 4.85 12.88 -17.37
C LEU A 258 3.97 14.14 -17.42
N PHE A 259 4.11 14.91 -18.49
CA PHE A 259 3.38 16.16 -18.65
C PHE A 259 1.86 15.95 -18.66
N ALA A 260 1.39 14.87 -19.27
CA ALA A 260 -0.03 14.51 -19.29
C ALA A 260 -0.58 14.25 -17.88
N PHE A 261 0.10 13.45 -17.06
CA PHE A 261 -0.39 13.19 -15.71
C PHE A 261 -0.19 14.39 -14.78
N LEU A 262 0.90 15.16 -14.95
CA LEU A 262 1.13 16.38 -14.18
C LEU A 262 0.02 17.40 -14.43
N LYS A 263 -0.36 17.58 -15.69
CA LYS A 263 -1.53 18.38 -16.05
C LYS A 263 -2.78 17.91 -15.34
N GLU A 264 -3.01 16.60 -15.27
CA GLU A 264 -4.20 16.06 -14.62
C GLU A 264 -4.19 16.28 -13.10
N ILE A 265 -3.05 16.11 -12.42
CA ILE A 265 -2.94 16.37 -10.97
C ILE A 265 -3.11 17.86 -10.66
N ILE A 266 -2.38 18.71 -11.37
CA ILE A 266 -2.24 20.11 -11.00
C ILE A 266 -3.49 20.90 -11.45
N ARG A 267 -4.28 20.41 -12.41
CA ARG A 267 -5.43 21.17 -12.92
C ARG A 267 -6.52 21.48 -11.87
N VAL A 268 -6.68 20.66 -10.82
CA VAL A 268 -7.65 20.97 -9.75
C VAL A 268 -6.98 20.92 -8.39
N PRO A 269 -7.16 21.94 -7.55
CA PRO A 269 -6.68 21.92 -6.18
C PRO A 269 -7.25 20.75 -5.38
N HIS A 270 -6.37 20.00 -4.72
CA HIS A 270 -6.70 18.90 -3.81
C HIS A 270 -6.57 19.41 -2.38
N CYS A 271 -7.54 19.10 -1.52
CA CYS A 271 -7.54 19.52 -0.11
C CYS A 271 -6.51 18.77 0.77
N THR A 272 -5.43 18.29 0.18
CA THR A 272 -4.52 17.33 0.80
C THR A 272 -3.08 17.53 0.34
N ARG A 273 -2.13 17.17 1.21
CA ARG A 273 -0.70 17.18 0.88
C ARG A 273 -0.33 15.93 0.06
N GLU A 274 0.25 16.09 -1.12
CA GLU A 274 0.54 14.99 -2.03
C GLU A 274 2.01 14.88 -2.40
N PHE A 275 2.59 13.69 -2.22
CA PHE A 275 4.00 13.43 -2.47
C PHE A 275 4.18 12.26 -3.43
N ILE A 276 4.67 12.53 -4.64
CA ILE A 276 4.95 11.52 -5.66
C ILE A 276 6.45 11.35 -5.83
N ILE A 277 6.92 10.11 -5.79
CA ILE A 277 8.33 9.77 -6.06
C ILE A 277 8.40 8.76 -7.19
N ILE A 278 9.14 9.09 -8.24
CA ILE A 278 9.39 8.22 -9.38
C ILE A 278 10.90 8.03 -9.52
N GLY A 279 11.34 6.78 -9.56
CA GLY A 279 12.74 6.38 -9.62
C GLY A 279 13.11 5.73 -10.94
N ASN A 280 14.43 5.64 -11.15
CA ASN A 280 15.04 5.03 -12.34
C ASN A 280 14.58 5.69 -13.65
N VAL A 281 14.28 6.99 -13.65
CA VAL A 281 13.94 7.72 -14.88
C VAL A 281 15.21 8.08 -15.66
N SER A 282 15.10 8.41 -16.95
CA SER A 282 16.30 8.80 -17.71
C SER A 282 16.81 10.19 -17.28
N LYS A 283 18.14 10.38 -17.27
CA LYS A 283 18.76 11.71 -17.06
C LYS A 283 18.29 12.71 -18.11
N THR A 284 18.12 12.24 -19.36
CA THR A 284 17.56 13.02 -20.46
C THR A 284 16.17 13.55 -20.15
N LEU A 285 15.29 12.74 -19.55
CA LEU A 285 13.98 13.20 -19.11
C LEU A 285 14.12 14.30 -18.05
N ILE A 286 14.91 14.06 -17.00
CA ILE A 286 15.13 15.04 -15.92
C ILE A 286 15.67 16.38 -16.47
N HIS A 287 16.69 16.30 -17.33
CA HIS A 287 17.29 17.46 -18.01
C HIS A 287 16.26 18.25 -18.80
N TYR A 288 15.46 17.54 -19.61
CA TYR A 288 14.48 18.15 -20.47
C TYR A 288 13.36 18.83 -19.68
N ILE A 289 12.88 18.21 -18.59
CA ILE A 289 11.90 18.85 -17.69
C ILE A 289 12.47 20.11 -17.06
N TYR A 290 13.69 20.02 -16.52
CA TYR A 290 14.34 21.17 -15.87
C TYR A 290 14.61 22.32 -16.86
N SER A 291 14.87 22.01 -18.12
CA SER A 291 15.02 23.00 -19.19
C SER A 291 13.70 23.67 -19.61
N ASN A 292 12.55 23.03 -19.36
CA ASN A 292 11.21 23.48 -19.78
C ASN A 292 10.27 23.73 -18.59
N LEU A 293 10.80 24.20 -17.44
CA LEU A 293 9.99 24.48 -16.25
C LEU A 293 8.88 25.52 -16.49
N SER A 294 9.04 26.40 -17.48
CA SER A 294 8.00 27.34 -17.89
C SER A 294 6.72 26.65 -18.34
N ASP A 295 6.82 25.51 -19.03
CA ASP A 295 5.66 24.77 -19.52
C ASP A 295 4.83 24.21 -18.35
N LEU A 296 5.50 23.86 -17.25
CA LEU A 296 4.85 23.37 -16.04
C LEU A 296 4.10 24.49 -15.31
N TYR A 297 4.67 25.69 -15.25
CA TYR A 297 3.99 26.86 -14.67
C TYR A 297 2.71 27.21 -15.44
N MET A 298 2.76 27.12 -16.78
CA MET A 298 1.63 27.47 -17.65
C MET A 298 0.44 26.50 -17.55
N VAL A 299 0.65 25.27 -17.08
CA VAL A 299 -0.39 24.22 -17.05
C VAL A 299 -1.08 24.06 -15.70
N GLY A 300 -0.64 24.79 -14.68
CA GLY A 300 -1.22 24.71 -13.34
C GLY A 300 -1.37 26.07 -12.70
N PRO A 301 -0.31 26.59 -12.03
CA PRO A 301 -0.31 27.90 -11.38
C PRO A 301 -0.95 29.02 -12.20
N ALA A 302 -0.58 29.17 -13.47
CA ALA A 302 -1.12 30.21 -14.34
C ALA A 302 -2.63 30.03 -14.58
N GLU A 303 -3.08 28.81 -14.88
CA GLU A 303 -4.50 28.49 -15.07
C GLU A 303 -5.31 28.79 -13.79
N TRP A 304 -4.78 28.49 -12.59
CA TRP A 304 -5.46 28.79 -11.33
C TRP A 304 -5.63 30.29 -11.08
N VAL A 305 -4.62 31.08 -11.43
CA VAL A 305 -4.68 32.54 -11.32
C VAL A 305 -5.70 33.11 -12.32
N GLU A 306 -5.69 32.63 -13.57
CA GLU A 306 -6.65 33.05 -14.59
C GLU A 306 -8.10 32.67 -14.23
N GLU A 307 -8.31 31.48 -13.64
CA GLU A 307 -9.62 31.04 -13.14
C GLU A 307 -10.05 31.77 -11.84
N GLY A 308 -9.20 32.64 -11.28
CA GLY A 308 -9.49 33.40 -10.06
C GLY A 308 -9.51 32.55 -8.78
N ILE A 309 -8.87 31.37 -8.79
CA ILE A 309 -8.79 30.46 -7.65
C ILE A 309 -7.84 31.01 -6.58
N CYS A 310 -6.71 31.60 -7.01
CA CYS A 310 -5.71 32.24 -6.14
C CYS A 310 -5.07 33.43 -6.86
N SER A 311 -4.36 34.28 -6.13
CA SER A 311 -3.55 35.35 -6.73
C SER A 311 -2.13 34.85 -7.04
N VAL A 312 -1.42 35.55 -7.93
CA VAL A 312 -0.03 35.22 -8.28
C VAL A 312 0.87 35.18 -7.05
N GLU A 313 0.62 36.06 -6.08
CA GLU A 313 1.39 36.18 -4.84
C GLU A 313 1.15 35.02 -3.87
N ASP A 314 0.04 34.30 -4.04
CA ASP A 314 -0.31 33.18 -3.16
C ASP A 314 0.44 31.90 -3.56
N VAL A 315 0.93 31.79 -4.80
CA VAL A 315 1.56 30.57 -5.33
C VAL A 315 3.07 30.59 -5.08
N GLU A 316 3.54 29.61 -4.32
CA GLU A 316 4.96 29.26 -4.23
C GLU A 316 5.26 28.10 -5.16
N TRP A 317 6.04 28.38 -6.21
CA TRP A 317 6.59 27.37 -7.09
C TRP A 317 8.09 27.24 -6.82
N SER A 318 8.57 26.03 -6.60
CA SER A 318 10.02 25.78 -6.53
C SER A 318 10.43 24.51 -7.26
N SER A 319 11.62 24.58 -7.85
CA SER A 319 12.29 23.46 -8.49
C SER A 319 13.72 23.39 -7.98
N THR A 320 14.22 22.19 -7.71
CA THR A 320 15.59 21.97 -7.29
C THR A 320 16.15 20.75 -7.99
N LEU A 321 17.21 20.95 -8.77
CA LEU A 321 18.02 19.89 -9.36
C LEU A 321 19.22 19.61 -8.46
N SER A 322 19.46 18.35 -8.13
CA SER A 322 20.58 17.98 -7.24
C SER A 322 21.25 16.66 -7.63
N CYS A 323 22.54 16.49 -7.32
CA CYS A 323 23.21 15.18 -7.34
C CYS A 323 23.34 14.61 -5.93
N CYS A 324 23.00 13.33 -5.76
CA CYS A 324 23.35 12.52 -4.60
C CYS A 324 24.60 11.67 -4.90
N CYS A 325 25.74 12.33 -5.11
CA CYS A 325 27.00 11.68 -5.41
C CYS A 325 27.64 11.21 -4.08
N ASP A 326 27.75 9.90 -3.82
CA ASP A 326 28.55 9.36 -2.70
C ASP A 326 30.03 9.57 -3.04
N ASN A 327 30.69 10.55 -2.43
CA ASN A 327 32.15 10.59 -2.48
C ASN A 327 32.66 9.41 -1.62
N ASP A 328 33.53 8.55 -2.18
CA ASP A 328 34.19 7.38 -1.57
C ASP A 328 35.02 7.68 -0.29
N HIS A 329 34.84 8.85 0.32
CA HIS A 329 35.54 9.34 1.49
C HIS A 329 34.58 9.69 2.63
N GLY A 330 33.69 8.78 3.02
CA GLY A 330 33.19 8.65 4.40
C GLY A 330 32.53 9.88 5.07
N PHE A 331 32.19 10.93 4.34
CA PHE A 331 31.51 12.13 4.84
C PHE A 331 30.18 12.31 4.11
N ALA A 332 29.17 12.73 4.88
CA ALA A 332 27.74 12.63 4.59
C ALA A 332 27.27 13.26 3.27
N ASN A 333 26.23 12.66 2.68
CA ASN A 333 25.27 13.20 1.71
C ASN A 333 25.35 14.73 1.52
N HIS A 334 26.17 15.19 0.57
CA HIS A 334 26.08 16.56 0.08
C HIS A 334 25.24 16.53 -1.20
N ASN A 335 23.98 16.97 -1.09
CA ASN A 335 23.16 17.28 -2.26
C ASN A 335 23.78 18.53 -2.90
N TYR A 336 24.52 18.36 -4.00
CA TYR A 336 24.99 19.52 -4.78
C TYR A 336 23.82 20.02 -5.61
N VAL A 337 23.35 21.23 -5.32
CA VAL A 337 22.31 21.91 -6.10
C VAL A 337 22.93 22.32 -7.44
N MET A 338 22.37 21.80 -8.54
CA MET A 338 22.85 21.98 -9.91
C MET A 338 22.11 23.11 -10.64
N ASP A 339 21.31 23.90 -9.93
CA ASP A 339 20.35 24.82 -10.55
C ASP A 339 20.98 25.87 -11.46
N GLN A 340 22.26 26.21 -11.24
CA GLN A 340 23.04 27.18 -12.03
C GLN A 340 24.00 26.53 -13.05
N ASP A 341 24.19 25.22 -12.98
CA ASP A 341 25.19 24.45 -13.74
C ASP A 341 24.54 23.26 -14.48
N LEU A 342 23.37 23.49 -15.10
CA LEU A 342 22.77 22.47 -15.94
C LEU A 342 23.70 22.18 -17.12
N ALA A 343 24.18 20.93 -17.22
CA ALA A 343 25.01 20.49 -18.32
C ALA A 343 24.31 20.72 -19.67
N ARG A 344 25.08 21.01 -20.72
CA ARG A 344 24.52 21.19 -22.07
C ARG A 344 24.06 19.87 -22.66
N ASP A 345 24.76 18.79 -22.34
CA ASP A 345 24.41 17.43 -22.73
C ASP A 345 23.95 16.62 -21.50
N PRO A 346 22.75 16.01 -21.52
CA PRO A 346 22.31 15.11 -20.45
C PRO A 346 23.27 13.95 -20.14
N ALA A 347 24.13 13.56 -21.09
CA ALA A 347 25.15 12.53 -20.88
C ALA A 347 26.19 12.94 -19.82
N GLU A 348 26.47 14.24 -19.69
CA GLU A 348 27.43 14.82 -18.74
C GLU A 348 26.87 14.89 -17.30
N MET A 349 25.56 14.70 -17.13
CA MET A 349 24.92 14.68 -15.81
C MET A 349 25.26 13.41 -15.04
N CYS A 350 25.33 13.51 -13.71
CA CYS A 350 25.56 12.35 -12.85
C CYS A 350 24.42 11.32 -12.92
N GLU A 351 24.75 10.04 -12.71
CA GLU A 351 23.80 8.93 -12.65
C GLU A 351 22.83 9.00 -11.44
N THR A 352 23.14 9.81 -10.43
CA THR A 352 22.31 9.99 -9.22
C THR A 352 21.65 11.35 -9.15
N VAL A 353 21.36 11.95 -10.31
CA VAL A 353 20.63 13.21 -10.38
C VAL A 353 19.18 13.05 -9.93
N GLN A 354 18.68 14.06 -9.23
CA GLN A 354 17.33 14.15 -8.70
C GLN A 354 16.76 15.53 -9.03
N LEU A 355 15.51 15.55 -9.49
CA LEU A 355 14.71 16.76 -9.64
C LEU A 355 13.55 16.73 -8.65
N ASP A 356 13.49 17.75 -7.81
CA ASP A 356 12.37 18.03 -6.93
C ASP A 356 11.57 19.21 -7.50
N LEU A 357 10.27 19.00 -7.72
CA LEU A 357 9.31 20.03 -8.10
C LEU A 357 8.31 20.17 -6.96
N SER A 358 7.99 21.39 -6.58
CA SER A 358 6.95 21.64 -5.60
C SER A 358 6.11 22.86 -5.90
N ILE A 359 4.84 22.73 -5.54
CA ILE A 359 3.83 23.78 -5.64
C ILE A 359 3.12 23.83 -4.30
N SER A 360 3.20 24.96 -3.64
CA SER A 360 2.43 25.28 -2.44
C SER A 360 1.62 26.54 -2.71
N VAL A 361 0.49 26.69 -2.04
CA VAL A 361 -0.27 27.94 -2.09
C VAL A 361 -0.61 28.37 -0.66
N LEU A 362 -0.20 29.59 -0.31
CA LEU A 362 0.00 29.99 1.09
C LEU A 362 -1.25 30.54 1.82
N LYS A 363 -2.40 30.65 1.15
CA LYS A 363 -3.60 31.25 1.74
C LYS A 363 -4.32 30.33 2.73
N SER A 364 -4.93 30.93 3.75
CA SER A 364 -5.80 30.18 4.68
C SER A 364 -7.05 29.65 3.96
N GLU A 365 -7.51 28.45 4.32
CA GLU A 365 -8.68 27.81 3.70
C GLU A 365 -9.96 28.69 3.73
N GLU A 366 -10.03 29.63 4.68
CA GLU A 366 -11.17 30.53 4.89
C GLU A 366 -11.22 31.72 3.91
N GLU A 367 -10.10 32.07 3.28
CA GLU A 367 -9.98 33.19 2.33
C GLU A 367 -10.13 32.76 0.86
N LEU A 368 -10.27 31.45 0.63
CA LEU A 368 -10.39 30.87 -0.69
C LEU A 368 -11.85 30.71 -1.08
N LEU A 369 -12.17 31.04 -2.33
CA LEU A 369 -13.52 30.91 -2.85
C LEU A 369 -14.06 29.49 -2.62
N PRO A 370 -15.36 29.36 -2.28
CA PRO A 370 -15.89 28.18 -1.63
C PRO A 370 -16.04 27.04 -2.65
N ARG A 371 -14.98 26.26 -2.87
CA ARG A 371 -15.06 24.85 -3.33
C ARG A 371 -13.74 24.09 -3.45
N ARG A 372 -12.56 24.69 -3.27
CA ARG A 372 -11.29 23.99 -3.57
C ARG A 372 -10.19 24.48 -2.63
N SER A 373 -9.87 23.72 -1.58
CA SER A 373 -8.70 24.01 -0.74
C SER A 373 -7.45 23.81 -1.57
N LEU A 374 -6.50 24.73 -1.45
CA LEU A 374 -5.33 24.84 -2.30
C LEU A 374 -4.26 23.75 -2.05
N LEU A 375 -3.42 23.56 -3.06
CA LEU A 375 -2.59 22.40 -3.32
C LEU A 375 -1.21 22.51 -2.64
N ASP A 376 -0.80 21.43 -1.98
CA ASP A 376 0.54 21.18 -1.47
C ASP A 376 1.05 19.93 -2.21
N PHE A 377 1.77 20.11 -3.32
CA PHE A 377 2.23 19.02 -4.19
C PHE A 377 3.74 19.00 -4.30
N TRP A 378 4.27 17.79 -4.24
CA TRP A 378 5.67 17.51 -4.46
C TRP A 378 5.83 16.34 -5.42
N LEU A 379 6.61 16.56 -6.48
CA LEU A 379 7.09 15.50 -7.36
C LEU A 379 8.60 15.40 -7.24
N ARG A 380 9.08 14.18 -6.98
CA ARG A 380 10.50 13.84 -6.99
C ARG A 380 10.79 12.83 -8.08
N LEU A 381 11.66 13.20 -9.01
CA LEU A 381 12.19 12.33 -10.05
C LEU A 381 13.64 11.98 -9.74
N LYS A 382 14.01 10.71 -9.83
CA LYS A 382 15.40 10.25 -9.64
C LYS A 382 15.89 9.43 -10.81
N SER A 383 17.09 9.73 -11.30
CA SER A 383 17.75 8.90 -12.30
C SER A 383 18.27 7.59 -11.72
N ASP A 384 18.66 7.60 -10.46
CA ASP A 384 19.08 6.40 -9.76
C ASP A 384 17.88 5.59 -9.24
N LYS A 385 18.21 4.40 -8.73
CA LYS A 385 17.22 3.63 -7.99
C LYS A 385 16.89 4.39 -6.72
N ILE A 386 15.61 4.48 -6.42
CA ILE A 386 15.15 4.92 -5.11
C ILE A 386 15.68 3.90 -4.08
N ASN A 387 16.81 4.23 -3.44
CA ASN A 387 17.42 3.50 -2.32
C ASN A 387 16.58 3.63 -1.04
N GLN A 388 15.25 3.79 -1.14
CA GLN A 388 14.41 3.61 0.03
C GLN A 388 14.30 2.13 0.31
N VAL A 389 15.18 1.72 1.22
CA VAL A 389 15.02 0.54 2.06
C VAL A 389 13.75 0.74 2.90
N LYS A 390 12.57 0.66 2.28
CA LYS A 390 11.40 0.16 2.99
C LYS A 390 11.67 -1.32 3.15
N ARG A 391 12.40 -1.66 4.22
CA ARG A 391 12.52 -3.01 4.76
C ARG A 391 11.10 -3.48 5.08
N LEU A 392 10.40 -3.95 4.05
CA LEU A 392 9.52 -5.09 4.20
C LEU A 392 10.37 -6.11 4.93
N PRO A 393 9.91 -6.70 6.05
CA PRO A 393 10.73 -7.64 6.79
C PRO A 393 11.21 -8.70 5.80
N GLU A 394 12.50 -8.70 5.50
CA GLU A 394 13.09 -9.67 4.58
C GLU A 394 12.89 -11.04 5.21
N ALA A 395 11.84 -11.74 4.78
CA ALA A 395 11.78 -13.17 4.96
C ALA A 395 12.84 -13.73 4.01
N VAL A 396 14.05 -13.92 4.54
CA VAL A 396 15.10 -14.73 3.94
C VAL A 396 14.51 -16.13 3.75
N LEU A 397 13.87 -16.35 2.59
CA LEU A 397 13.62 -17.68 2.09
C LEU A 397 14.94 -18.13 1.47
N VAL A 398 15.80 -18.70 2.29
CA VAL A 398 16.90 -19.53 1.79
C VAL A 398 16.27 -20.51 0.81
N ALA A 399 16.68 -20.41 -0.45
CA ALA A 399 16.24 -21.27 -1.52
C ALA A 399 16.35 -22.74 -1.08
N THR A 400 15.23 -23.43 -0.95
CA THR A 400 15.16 -24.90 -0.81
C THR A 400 15.53 -25.63 -2.10
N THR A 401 16.43 -25.06 -2.89
CA THR A 401 17.09 -25.71 -4.03
C THR A 401 18.60 -25.67 -3.85
N ALA A 402 19.07 -26.09 -2.68
CA ALA A 402 20.32 -26.83 -2.65
C ALA A 402 20.05 -28.16 -3.36
N LEU A 403 20.25 -28.16 -4.69
CA LEU A 403 20.60 -29.37 -5.42
C LEU A 403 21.66 -30.07 -4.58
N ARG A 404 21.29 -31.23 -4.02
CA ARG A 404 22.24 -32.17 -3.41
C ARG A 404 23.33 -32.41 -4.45
N LYS A 405 24.45 -31.69 -4.35
CA LYS A 405 25.72 -32.17 -4.89
C LYS A 405 26.00 -33.45 -4.10
N ARG A 406 25.57 -34.58 -4.66
CA ARG A 406 26.09 -35.90 -4.31
C ARG A 406 27.61 -35.75 -4.34
N ARG A 407 28.24 -35.79 -3.16
CA ARG A 407 29.67 -36.07 -3.08
C ARG A 407 29.84 -37.42 -3.76
N ARG A 408 30.41 -37.40 -4.97
CA ARG A 408 31.07 -38.58 -5.52
C ARG A 408 32.22 -38.88 -4.56
N THR A 409 32.05 -39.89 -3.72
CA THR A 409 33.18 -40.69 -3.27
C THR A 409 33.76 -41.32 -4.53
N LYS A 410 34.98 -40.90 -4.90
CA LYS A 410 35.78 -41.66 -5.86
C LYS A 410 36.39 -42.87 -5.14
N PRO A 411 36.63 -43.97 -5.88
CA PRO A 411 37.07 -45.26 -5.35
C PRO A 411 38.43 -45.18 -4.65
#